data_AF-A0AAV4Z2E8-F1
#
_entry.id   AF-A0AAV4Z2E8-F1
#
_cell.length_a   1.000
_cell.length_b   1.000
_cell.length_c   1.000
_cell.angle_alpha   90.00
_cell.angle_beta   90.00
_cell.angle_gamma   90.00
#
_symmetry.space_group_name_H-M   'P 1'
#
loop_
_entity.id
_entity.type
_entity.pdbx_description
1 polymer ?
#
loop_
_entity_poly.entity_id
_entity_poly.type
_entity_poly.pdbx_seq_one_letter_code
_entity_poly.pdbx_strand_id
1 'polypeptide(L)'
;MGTSTRKPISVAEIRRLAGPEVFARGEEYRRRDAVSDLVMRGDTLTAAVAGSEIDPYRVSIRIARGKATAFSCTCPYEWGGACKHVVATLLTLADDPGSAAARPTLEALLAPLSAEALRDLILRRAEEDPDLTGWIEADLATALRPGGAPVDTTAVSARARAVLSGPSRNRDFWDGYRPSGNADALRHLADKAVPHMEAGDGRSALRILEAVAEPVIEDWLGGGYETDEEFYLLFHDLGRMMAEAALLSDLDGGEREALVDTLEGWDAELYDYGVEDGFGIAARALEQGWDDPALNAILEGGTGPWPADDEDLTELELTAIRLRVLDARGHGDAYLHLARAVGAEARVATMLVRLGRIAEAVAHGSARFTLPDEALDLARALMEAGRSDEAFHVAEAGLGLAGGDAGDRDDQPWRPGASVLPLAHWLREAAAGAGHTELAVRAARAAFRRSLSREDYEAARAVAGEGWDWLKPDLLAGLIAADRAPDRIEILLDEGMIDEAVAAIGEATGYDTPEPVTLRLLEVAHGRHSDWVIRTAERKAVAIIDQGQAGRYDVAAAFLARAAQAYDAAGRIDDWTARIEDLIATHRRKHKLRPLLEALRYDA
;
A
#
# COMPACT_ATOMS: atom_id res chain seq x y z
N MET A 1 14.34 23.53 21.64
CA MET A 1 13.43 22.62 20.93
C MET A 1 13.64 22.83 19.44
N GLY A 2 14.35 21.90 18.79
CA GLY A 2 14.65 21.99 17.37
C GLY A 2 13.39 21.81 16.55
N THR A 3 13.09 22.79 15.69
CA THR A 3 12.15 22.63 14.59
C THR A 3 12.68 21.54 13.67
N SER A 4 12.20 20.31 13.85
CA SER A 4 12.36 19.27 12.84
C SER A 4 11.70 19.78 11.56
N THR A 5 12.52 20.15 10.58
CA THR A 5 12.08 20.51 9.24
C THR A 5 11.46 19.26 8.63
N ARG A 6 10.15 19.10 8.81
CA ARG A 6 9.40 18.01 8.20
C ARG A 6 9.47 18.18 6.69
N LYS A 7 9.86 17.11 6.00
CA LYS A 7 9.76 17.06 4.54
C LYS A 7 8.28 17.27 4.15
N PRO A 8 7.96 18.29 3.34
CA PRO A 8 6.59 18.49 2.88
C PRO A 8 6.15 17.30 2.02
N ILE A 9 4.87 16.96 2.07
CA ILE A 9 4.31 15.91 1.21
C ILE A 9 4.35 16.38 -0.25
N SER A 10 4.80 15.52 -1.16
CA SER A 10 4.92 15.86 -2.58
C SER A 10 3.67 15.49 -3.36
N VAL A 11 3.38 16.24 -4.43
CA VAL A 11 2.26 15.95 -5.34
C VAL A 11 2.37 14.55 -5.96
N ALA A 12 3.59 14.09 -6.26
CA ALA A 12 3.84 12.73 -6.75
C ALA A 12 3.38 11.66 -5.74
N GLU A 13 3.64 11.90 -4.46
CA GLU A 13 3.23 10.96 -3.41
C GLU A 13 1.72 10.98 -3.19
N ILE A 14 1.07 12.14 -3.32
CA ILE A 14 -0.40 12.24 -3.29
C ILE A 14 -1.03 11.50 -4.47
N ARG A 15 -0.41 11.59 -5.65
CA ARG A 15 -0.87 10.91 -6.88
C ARG A 15 -0.80 9.40 -6.79
N ARG A 16 0.07 8.85 -5.94
CA ARG A 16 0.13 7.39 -5.66
C ARG A 16 -0.96 6.88 -4.74
N LEU A 17 -1.63 7.78 -4.00
CA LEU A 17 -2.67 7.39 -3.05
C LEU A 17 -4.02 7.15 -3.72
N ALA A 18 -4.25 7.70 -4.93
CA ALA A 18 -5.54 7.68 -5.59
C ALA A 18 -5.40 7.46 -7.10
N GLY A 19 -6.37 6.78 -7.71
CA GLY A 19 -6.41 6.63 -9.18
C GLY A 19 -6.51 7.98 -9.91
N PRO A 20 -6.12 8.05 -11.21
CA PRO A 20 -6.02 9.30 -11.95
C PRO A 20 -7.31 10.15 -11.96
N GLU A 21 -8.47 9.52 -12.07
CA GLU A 21 -9.78 10.19 -12.07
C GLU A 21 -10.12 10.80 -10.69
N VAL A 22 -9.79 10.10 -9.62
CA VAL A 22 -10.03 10.54 -8.23
C VAL A 22 -9.09 11.70 -7.89
N PHE A 23 -7.83 11.60 -8.35
CA PHE A 23 -6.84 12.66 -8.19
C PHE A 23 -7.29 13.95 -8.89
N ALA A 24 -7.74 13.86 -10.15
CA ALA A 24 -8.25 15.01 -10.91
C ALA A 24 -9.46 15.68 -10.21
N ARG A 25 -10.35 14.88 -9.61
CA ARG A 25 -11.45 15.41 -8.79
C ARG A 25 -10.95 16.08 -7.51
N GLY A 26 -9.91 15.53 -6.85
CA GLY A 26 -9.29 16.18 -5.70
C GLY A 26 -8.70 17.55 -6.03
N GLU A 27 -8.04 17.68 -7.19
CA GLU A 27 -7.55 18.98 -7.68
C GLU A 27 -8.69 19.98 -7.93
N GLU A 28 -9.84 19.51 -8.40
CA GLU A 28 -11.02 20.36 -8.61
C GLU A 28 -11.58 20.88 -7.27
N TYR A 29 -11.67 20.02 -6.25
CA TYR A 29 -12.13 20.42 -4.91
C TYR A 29 -11.19 21.45 -4.28
N ARG A 30 -9.88 21.24 -4.41
CA ARG A 30 -8.88 22.24 -3.99
C ARG A 30 -9.06 23.56 -4.74
N ARG A 31 -9.22 23.52 -6.07
CA ARG A 31 -9.43 24.72 -6.90
C ARG A 31 -10.69 25.50 -6.54
N ARG A 32 -11.70 24.84 -5.97
CA ARG A 32 -12.94 25.44 -5.49
C ARG A 32 -12.85 25.96 -4.06
N ASP A 33 -11.68 25.90 -3.42
CA ASP A 33 -11.45 26.29 -2.03
C ASP A 33 -12.39 25.54 -1.06
N ALA A 34 -12.65 24.26 -1.36
CA ALA A 34 -13.58 23.43 -0.60
C ALA A 34 -12.99 22.92 0.73
N VAL A 35 -11.70 23.14 1.00
CA VAL A 35 -11.00 22.66 2.20
C VAL A 35 -10.92 23.79 3.21
N SER A 36 -11.43 23.55 4.42
CA SER A 36 -11.41 24.49 5.55
C SER A 36 -10.93 23.79 6.83
N ASP A 37 -10.72 24.58 7.88
CA ASP A 37 -10.28 24.11 9.21
C ASP A 37 -9.04 23.20 9.18
N LEU A 38 -8.09 23.55 8.32
CA LEU A 38 -6.84 22.82 8.16
C LEU A 38 -5.97 22.99 9.41
N VAL A 39 -5.83 21.92 10.19
CA VAL A 39 -5.13 21.94 11.48
C VAL A 39 -4.08 20.84 11.52
N MET A 40 -2.88 21.20 11.93
CA MET A 40 -1.77 20.27 12.14
C MET A 40 -1.52 20.09 13.64
N ARG A 41 -1.61 18.85 14.14
CA ARG A 41 -1.25 18.46 15.51
C ARG A 41 -0.26 17.31 15.48
N GLY A 42 0.99 17.56 15.89
CA GLY A 42 2.03 16.54 15.74
C GLY A 42 2.15 16.18 14.26
N ASP A 43 2.16 14.89 13.92
CA ASP A 43 2.17 14.35 12.55
C ASP A 43 0.78 14.21 11.91
N THR A 44 -0.29 14.62 12.60
CA THR A 44 -1.67 14.42 12.16
C THR A 44 -2.27 15.72 11.62
N LEU A 45 -2.73 15.68 10.38
CA LEU A 45 -3.45 16.72 9.68
C LEU A 45 -4.95 16.43 9.71
N THR A 46 -5.75 17.40 10.11
CA THR A 46 -7.21 17.32 10.04
C THR A 46 -7.78 18.46 9.20
N ALA A 47 -8.87 18.21 8.48
CA ALA A 47 -9.58 19.23 7.70
C ALA A 47 -11.09 18.96 7.66
N ALA A 48 -11.85 20.00 7.37
CA ALA A 48 -13.23 19.91 6.92
C ALA A 48 -13.26 20.15 5.40
N VAL A 49 -14.00 19.34 4.65
CA VAL A 49 -14.09 19.46 3.19
C VAL A 49 -15.55 19.54 2.76
N ALA A 50 -15.93 20.69 2.22
CA ALA A 50 -17.26 20.92 1.66
C ALA A 50 -17.51 20.00 0.46
N GLY A 51 -18.69 19.38 0.41
CA GLY A 51 -19.02 18.37 -0.60
C GLY A 51 -20.49 18.39 -1.00
N SER A 52 -21.01 17.21 -1.33
CA SER A 52 -22.41 17.01 -1.73
C SER A 52 -23.39 17.03 -0.56
N GLU A 53 -22.91 16.75 0.64
CA GLU A 53 -23.69 16.76 1.88
C GLU A 53 -23.83 18.17 2.46
N ILE A 54 -24.85 18.37 3.28
CA ILE A 54 -25.08 19.62 4.01
C ILE A 54 -23.93 19.89 4.99
N ASP A 55 -23.46 18.84 5.67
CA ASP A 55 -22.32 18.92 6.58
C ASP A 55 -20.99 18.62 5.85
N PRO A 56 -19.91 19.37 6.11
CA PRO A 56 -18.59 19.09 5.54
C PRO A 56 -18.06 17.72 5.98
N TYR A 57 -17.39 17.02 5.06
CA TYR A 57 -16.70 15.77 5.36
C TYR A 57 -15.48 16.04 6.24
N ARG A 58 -15.25 15.22 7.26
CA ARG A 58 -14.05 15.32 8.10
C ARG A 58 -12.96 14.41 7.56
N VAL A 59 -11.77 14.98 7.38
CA VAL A 59 -10.58 14.29 6.89
C VAL A 59 -9.55 14.24 8.00
N SER A 60 -8.93 13.08 8.20
CA SER A 60 -7.80 12.88 9.12
C SER A 60 -6.69 12.15 8.38
N ILE A 61 -5.45 12.67 8.45
CA ILE A 61 -4.31 12.13 7.71
C ILE A 61 -3.08 12.15 8.59
N ARG A 62 -2.40 11.00 8.72
CA ARG A 62 -1.12 10.89 9.40
C ARG A 62 0.01 11.02 8.40
N ILE A 63 0.90 11.99 8.61
CA ILE A 63 1.99 12.35 7.71
C ILE A 63 3.33 12.13 8.41
N ALA A 64 4.03 11.06 8.04
CA ALA A 64 5.36 10.76 8.54
C ALA A 64 6.38 10.85 7.39
N ARG A 65 7.49 11.57 7.62
CA ARG A 65 8.61 11.71 6.68
C ARG A 65 8.20 12.15 5.25
N GLY A 66 7.15 12.98 5.15
CA GLY A 66 6.64 13.48 3.87
C GLY A 66 5.76 12.50 3.10
N LYS A 67 5.25 11.44 3.75
CA LYS A 67 4.31 10.47 3.18
C LYS A 67 3.05 10.40 4.04
N ALA A 68 1.89 10.25 3.41
CA ALA A 68 0.67 9.89 4.12
C ALA A 68 0.74 8.39 4.46
N THR A 69 0.83 8.05 5.75
CA THR A 69 0.94 6.66 6.22
C THR A 69 -0.40 6.06 6.60
N ALA A 70 -1.38 6.90 6.89
CA ALA A 70 -2.76 6.52 7.14
C ALA A 70 -3.67 7.71 6.85
N PHE A 71 -4.88 7.47 6.38
CA PHE A 71 -5.89 8.50 6.16
C PHE A 71 -7.29 7.92 6.36
N SER A 72 -8.20 8.75 6.83
CA SER A 72 -9.62 8.45 6.91
C SER A 72 -10.44 9.68 6.51
N CYS A 73 -11.62 9.43 5.92
CA CYS A 73 -12.55 10.48 5.53
C CYS A 73 -13.98 10.00 5.77
N THR A 74 -14.83 10.86 6.32
CA THR A 74 -16.24 10.52 6.58
C THR A 74 -17.13 10.49 5.32
N CYS A 75 -16.54 10.34 4.12
CA CYS A 75 -17.31 10.31 2.88
C CYS A 75 -17.60 8.87 2.44
N PRO A 76 -18.72 8.61 1.75
CA PRO A 76 -19.16 7.25 1.36
C PRO A 76 -18.36 6.69 0.17
N TYR A 77 -17.03 6.82 0.19
CA TYR A 77 -16.16 6.39 -0.90
C TYR A 77 -15.49 5.05 -0.55
N GLU A 78 -15.89 3.97 -1.22
CA GLU A 78 -15.48 2.59 -0.92
C GLU A 78 -14.58 1.96 -2.01
N TRP A 79 -14.14 2.74 -3.00
CA TRP A 79 -13.46 2.22 -4.20
C TRP A 79 -11.94 1.98 -4.04
N GLY A 80 -11.47 1.88 -2.80
CA GLY A 80 -10.05 1.71 -2.45
C GLY A 80 -9.18 2.97 -2.67
N GLY A 81 -8.15 3.13 -1.83
CA GLY A 81 -7.24 4.29 -1.88
C GLY A 81 -7.82 5.59 -1.32
N ALA A 82 -7.09 6.69 -1.46
CA ALA A 82 -7.47 8.01 -0.97
C ALA A 82 -8.63 8.59 -1.78
N CYS A 83 -9.70 8.99 -1.10
CA CYS A 83 -10.81 9.69 -1.74
C CYS A 83 -10.41 11.11 -2.19
N LYS A 84 -11.23 11.71 -3.05
CA LYS A 84 -11.02 13.10 -3.54
C LYS A 84 -10.87 14.15 -2.43
N HIS A 85 -11.48 13.96 -1.25
CA HIS A 85 -11.37 14.91 -0.13
C HIS A 85 -10.01 14.80 0.58
N VAL A 86 -9.49 13.58 0.73
CA VAL A 86 -8.12 13.33 1.22
C VAL A 86 -7.12 13.95 0.26
N VAL A 87 -7.28 13.70 -1.04
CA VAL A 87 -6.43 14.31 -2.08
C VAL A 87 -6.48 15.83 -2.03
N ALA A 88 -7.67 16.43 -2.00
CA ALA A 88 -7.83 17.88 -1.93
C ALA A 88 -7.12 18.46 -0.70
N THR A 89 -7.28 17.83 0.46
CA THR A 89 -6.65 18.24 1.73
C THR A 89 -5.12 18.20 1.63
N LEU A 90 -4.56 17.11 1.08
CA LEU A 90 -3.11 16.97 0.90
C LEU A 90 -2.56 17.96 -0.12
N LEU A 91 -3.27 18.22 -1.21
CA LEU A 91 -2.85 19.19 -2.21
C LEU A 91 -2.88 20.62 -1.65
N THR A 92 -3.90 20.97 -0.86
CA THR A 92 -3.94 22.27 -0.14
C THR A 92 -2.71 22.44 0.74
N LEU A 93 -2.33 21.40 1.49
CA LEU A 93 -1.12 21.43 2.32
C LEU A 93 0.18 21.45 1.51
N ALA A 94 0.24 20.74 0.37
CA ALA A 94 1.42 20.68 -0.48
C ALA A 94 1.71 22.02 -1.18
N ASP A 95 0.65 22.70 -1.63
CA ASP A 95 0.74 24.00 -2.30
C ASP A 95 1.08 25.12 -1.32
N ASP A 96 0.47 25.12 -0.13
CA ASP A 96 0.77 26.05 0.95
C ASP A 96 0.99 25.30 2.27
N PRO A 97 2.24 24.91 2.60
CA PRO A 97 2.56 24.26 3.86
C PRO A 97 2.25 25.12 5.10
N GLY A 98 2.08 26.44 4.94
CA GLY A 98 1.71 27.37 5.99
C GLY A 98 0.20 27.48 6.24
N SER A 99 -0.63 26.94 5.35
CA SER A 99 -2.10 26.99 5.45
C SER A 99 -2.67 26.21 6.65
N ALA A 100 -1.93 25.20 7.14
CA ALA A 100 -2.35 24.41 8.28
C ALA A 100 -1.99 25.10 9.60
N ALA A 101 -3.01 25.44 10.38
CA ALA A 101 -2.82 26.01 11.71
C ALA A 101 -2.16 24.99 12.64
N ALA A 102 -0.90 25.25 13.02
CA ALA A 102 -0.19 24.43 13.99
C ALA A 102 -0.85 24.56 15.38
N ARG A 103 -1.34 23.44 15.91
CA ARG A 103 -1.89 23.36 17.26
C ARG A 103 -1.13 22.32 18.09
N PRO A 104 -1.09 22.45 19.44
CA PRO A 104 -0.46 21.45 20.29
C PRO A 104 -1.07 20.06 20.08
N THR A 105 -0.29 19.00 20.25
CA THR A 105 -0.83 17.63 20.30
C THR A 105 -1.75 17.48 21.50
N LEU A 106 -2.63 16.47 21.46
CA LEU A 106 -3.45 16.14 22.64
C LEU A 106 -2.54 15.83 23.84
N GLU A 107 -1.47 15.06 23.63
CA GLU A 107 -0.46 14.79 24.65
C GLU A 107 0.11 16.09 25.26
N ALA A 108 0.50 17.07 24.45
CA ALA A 108 1.03 18.35 24.94
C ALA A 108 -0.01 19.18 25.72
N LEU A 109 -1.31 19.04 25.39
CA LEU A 109 -2.40 19.68 26.15
C LEU A 109 -2.66 18.98 27.48
N LEU A 110 -2.48 17.65 27.54
CA LEU A 110 -2.71 16.85 28.74
C LEU A 110 -1.49 16.84 29.69
N ALA A 111 -0.27 16.92 29.16
CA ALA A 111 0.99 16.89 29.91
C ALA A 111 1.10 17.87 31.10
N PRO A 112 0.62 19.13 31.02
CA PRO A 112 0.68 20.04 32.17
C PRO A 112 -0.42 19.80 33.22
N LEU A 113 -1.40 18.93 32.96
CA LEU A 113 -2.49 18.66 33.89
C LEU A 113 -2.01 17.77 35.04
N SER A 114 -2.36 18.13 36.28
CA SER A 114 -2.28 17.22 37.43
C SER A 114 -3.20 16.02 37.22
N ALA A 115 -2.93 14.90 37.91
CA ALA A 115 -3.80 13.72 37.89
C ALA A 115 -5.25 14.05 38.29
N GLU A 116 -5.44 14.95 39.26
CA GLU A 116 -6.76 15.44 39.70
C GLU A 116 -7.50 16.15 38.56
N ALA A 117 -6.87 17.16 37.95
CA ALA A 117 -7.45 17.90 36.83
C ALA A 117 -7.76 17.01 35.60
N LEU A 118 -6.93 15.98 35.35
CA LEU A 118 -7.18 15.01 34.28
C LEU A 118 -8.40 14.12 34.60
N ARG A 119 -8.51 13.61 35.83
CA ARG A 119 -9.70 12.86 36.27
C ARG A 119 -10.96 13.70 36.13
N ASP A 120 -10.94 14.95 36.58
CA ASP A 120 -12.09 15.86 36.47
C ASP A 120 -12.47 16.13 35.00
N LEU A 121 -11.49 16.22 34.09
CA LEU A 121 -11.74 16.38 32.66
C LEU A 121 -12.42 15.14 32.06
N ILE A 122 -11.94 13.94 32.40
CA ILE A 122 -12.51 12.68 31.92
C ILE A 122 -13.92 12.50 32.45
N LEU A 123 -14.16 12.80 33.74
CA LEU A 123 -15.50 12.72 34.34
C LEU A 123 -16.49 13.64 33.64
N ARG A 124 -16.13 14.90 33.37
CA ARG A 124 -16.99 15.81 32.59
C ARG A 124 -17.24 15.32 31.16
N ARG A 125 -16.22 14.74 30.51
CA ARG A 125 -16.41 14.17 29.17
C ARG A 125 -17.34 12.97 29.20
N ALA A 126 -17.28 12.14 30.23
CA ALA A 126 -18.16 10.99 30.41
C ALA A 126 -19.63 11.38 30.66
N GLU A 127 -19.88 12.57 31.21
CA GLU A 127 -21.24 13.13 31.31
C GLU A 127 -21.84 13.47 29.93
N GLU A 128 -21.00 13.85 28.96
CA GLU A 128 -21.42 14.21 27.60
C GLU A 128 -21.37 13.02 26.62
N ASP A 129 -20.65 11.96 26.97
CA ASP A 129 -20.38 10.80 26.13
C ASP A 129 -20.71 9.50 26.89
N PRO A 130 -21.93 8.96 26.73
CA PRO A 130 -22.36 7.79 27.48
C PRO A 130 -21.53 6.54 27.16
N ASP A 131 -20.87 6.49 26.00
CA ASP A 131 -20.04 5.35 25.58
C ASP A 131 -18.65 5.36 26.21
N LEU A 132 -18.19 6.53 26.68
CA LEU A 132 -16.83 6.69 27.22
C LEU A 132 -16.60 5.82 28.46
N THR A 133 -17.60 5.70 29.35
CA THR A 133 -17.48 4.88 30.56
C THR A 133 -17.24 3.41 30.21
N GLY A 134 -18.09 2.84 29.33
CA GLY A 134 -17.94 1.45 28.89
C GLY A 134 -16.64 1.20 28.11
N TRP A 135 -16.15 2.20 27.36
CA TRP A 135 -14.85 2.13 26.72
C TRP A 135 -13.70 2.06 27.75
N ILE A 136 -13.71 2.92 28.77
CA ILE A 136 -12.72 2.91 29.86
C ILE A 136 -12.77 1.58 30.63
N GLU A 137 -13.96 1.07 30.93
CA GLU A 137 -14.14 -0.20 31.64
C GLU A 137 -13.50 -1.37 30.86
N ALA A 138 -13.76 -1.46 29.55
CA ALA A 138 -13.16 -2.50 28.70
C ALA A 138 -11.63 -2.35 28.58
N ASP A 139 -11.09 -1.13 28.53
CA ASP A 139 -9.64 -0.88 28.55
C ASP A 139 -9.02 -1.33 29.89
N LEU A 140 -9.64 -0.99 31.02
CA LEU A 140 -9.13 -1.36 32.35
C LEU A 140 -9.29 -2.84 32.68
N ALA A 141 -10.28 -3.51 32.10
CA ALA A 141 -10.52 -4.94 32.27
C ALA A 141 -9.48 -5.79 31.54
N THR A 142 -9.00 -5.31 30.40
CA THR A 142 -8.03 -6.02 29.53
C THR A 142 -6.57 -5.60 29.77
N ALA A 143 -6.33 -4.56 30.57
CA ALA A 143 -4.97 -4.14 30.90
C ALA A 143 -4.16 -5.26 31.57
N LEU A 144 -2.91 -5.44 31.15
CA LEU A 144 -1.97 -6.37 31.78
C LEU A 144 -1.77 -6.00 33.25
N ARG A 145 -2.17 -6.90 34.18
CA ARG A 145 -2.04 -6.69 35.62
C ARG A 145 -0.88 -7.53 36.20
N PRO A 146 0.00 -6.93 37.04
CA PRO A 146 1.02 -7.69 37.76
C PRO A 146 0.33 -8.73 38.66
N GLY A 147 0.58 -10.01 38.41
CA GLY A 147 0.01 -11.12 39.20
C GLY A 147 -1.08 -11.96 38.51
N GLY A 148 -1.36 -11.73 37.22
CA GLY A 148 -2.19 -12.65 36.42
C GLY A 148 -3.65 -12.74 36.86
N ALA A 149 -4.22 -11.63 37.36
CA ALA A 149 -5.64 -11.60 37.68
C ALA A 149 -6.47 -11.87 36.40
N PRO A 150 -7.50 -12.74 36.46
CA PRO A 150 -8.32 -13.04 35.29
C PRO A 150 -8.91 -11.77 34.67
N VAL A 151 -8.88 -11.69 33.34
CA VAL A 151 -9.57 -10.65 32.58
C VAL A 151 -11.07 -10.71 32.88
N ASP A 152 -11.66 -9.58 33.23
CA ASP A 152 -13.12 -9.45 33.34
C ASP A 152 -13.72 -9.27 31.95
N THR A 153 -14.35 -10.33 31.45
CA THR A 153 -14.94 -10.35 30.11
C THR A 153 -16.24 -9.57 30.03
N THR A 154 -16.89 -9.27 31.16
CA THR A 154 -18.19 -8.58 31.20
C THR A 154 -18.12 -7.22 30.52
N ALA A 155 -17.09 -6.44 30.85
CA ALA A 155 -16.88 -5.11 30.27
C ALA A 155 -16.55 -5.18 28.78
N VAL A 156 -15.82 -6.22 28.36
CA VAL A 156 -15.46 -6.45 26.95
C VAL A 156 -16.72 -6.78 26.15
N SER A 157 -17.53 -7.74 26.59
CA SER A 157 -18.78 -8.10 25.91
C SER A 157 -19.80 -6.97 25.91
N ALA A 158 -19.91 -6.22 27.02
CA ALA A 158 -20.78 -5.04 27.07
C ALA A 158 -20.33 -3.98 26.04
N ARG A 159 -19.02 -3.77 25.88
CA ARG A 159 -18.48 -2.86 24.88
C ARG A 159 -18.72 -3.35 23.45
N ALA A 160 -18.52 -4.63 23.17
CA ALA A 160 -18.83 -5.22 21.86
C ALA A 160 -20.30 -4.99 21.48
N ARG A 161 -21.24 -5.30 22.39
CA ARG A 161 -22.68 -5.05 22.19
C ARG A 161 -23.00 -3.57 21.98
N ALA A 162 -22.34 -2.66 22.71
CA ALA A 162 -22.52 -1.22 22.53
C ALA A 162 -22.05 -0.74 21.15
N VAL A 163 -20.92 -1.25 20.66
CA VAL A 163 -20.41 -0.96 19.30
C VAL A 163 -21.39 -1.45 18.24
N LEU A 164 -21.92 -2.67 18.38
CA LEU A 164 -22.94 -3.24 17.49
C LEU A 164 -24.27 -2.46 17.54
N SER A 165 -24.59 -1.87 18.69
CA SER A 165 -25.82 -1.09 18.92
C SER A 165 -25.72 0.40 18.57
N GLY A 166 -24.58 0.86 18.04
CA GLY A 166 -24.27 2.28 17.84
C GLY A 166 -25.25 3.06 16.93
N PRO A 167 -25.09 4.40 16.84
CA PRO A 167 -26.06 5.35 16.25
C PRO A 167 -26.57 5.03 14.83
N SER A 168 -25.86 4.17 14.09
CA SER A 168 -26.26 3.66 12.78
C SER A 168 -27.57 2.84 12.78
N ARG A 169 -28.09 2.45 13.95
CA ARG A 169 -29.41 1.78 14.09
C ARG A 169 -30.62 2.72 14.04
N ASN A 170 -30.45 4.05 13.95
CA ASN A 170 -31.58 4.97 13.89
C ASN A 170 -32.24 4.91 12.49
N ARG A 171 -33.17 3.96 12.36
CA ARG A 171 -33.99 3.69 11.17
C ARG A 171 -34.85 4.90 10.81
N ASP A 172 -34.38 5.70 9.86
CA ASP A 172 -35.29 6.39 8.94
C ASP A 172 -35.46 5.53 7.70
N PHE A 173 -36.71 5.14 7.43
CA PHE A 173 -37.20 4.26 6.36
C PHE A 173 -36.73 4.60 4.93
N TRP A 174 -36.00 5.71 4.74
CA TRP A 174 -35.48 6.19 3.47
C TRP A 174 -33.95 6.20 3.35
N ASP A 175 -33.20 5.91 4.42
CA ASP A 175 -31.73 5.81 4.39
C ASP A 175 -31.34 4.33 4.17
N GLY A 176 -31.50 3.86 2.93
CA GLY A 176 -31.00 2.56 2.51
C GLY A 176 -29.47 2.55 2.57
N TYR A 177 -28.91 1.49 3.18
CA TYR A 177 -27.47 1.24 3.29
C TYR A 177 -26.71 2.16 4.27
N ARG A 178 -26.95 1.99 5.58
CA ARG A 178 -25.92 2.26 6.60
C ARG A 178 -25.58 0.95 7.31
N PRO A 179 -24.29 0.54 7.37
CA PRO A 179 -23.87 -0.68 8.06
C PRO A 179 -24.32 -0.69 9.53
N SER A 180 -24.75 -1.84 10.05
CA SER A 180 -24.90 -2.03 11.49
C SER A 180 -23.54 -2.36 12.13
N GLY A 181 -23.21 -1.71 13.25
CA GLY A 181 -21.95 -1.92 13.93
C GLY A 181 -20.76 -1.14 13.33
N ASN A 182 -19.57 -1.35 13.89
CA ASN A 182 -18.30 -0.78 13.42
C ASN A 182 -17.21 -1.87 13.53
N ALA A 183 -16.89 -2.51 12.41
CA ALA A 183 -15.94 -3.61 12.34
C ALA A 183 -14.53 -3.22 12.83
N ASP A 184 -14.06 -2.01 12.51
CA ASP A 184 -12.77 -1.49 13.00
C ASP A 184 -12.74 -1.33 14.52
N ALA A 185 -13.84 -0.87 15.12
CA ALA A 185 -13.94 -0.74 16.57
C ALA A 185 -13.97 -2.10 17.28
N LEU A 186 -14.54 -3.13 16.63
CA LEU A 186 -14.51 -4.52 17.11
C LEU A 186 -13.12 -5.15 16.94
N ARG A 187 -12.46 -4.92 15.80
CA ARG A 187 -11.04 -5.29 15.58
C ARG A 187 -10.16 -4.71 16.68
N HIS A 188 -10.28 -3.43 16.97
CA HIS A 188 -9.52 -2.78 18.05
C HIS A 188 -9.84 -3.35 19.44
N LEU A 189 -11.06 -3.84 19.66
CA LEU A 189 -11.41 -4.52 20.90
C LEU A 189 -10.74 -5.91 20.97
N ALA A 190 -10.69 -6.65 19.86
CA ALA A 190 -9.98 -7.92 19.75
C ALA A 190 -8.46 -7.75 19.88
N ASP A 191 -7.87 -6.68 19.34
CA ASP A 191 -6.45 -6.34 19.43
C ASP A 191 -5.96 -6.25 20.88
N LYS A 192 -6.85 -6.04 21.85
CA LYS A 192 -6.52 -6.07 23.28
C LYS A 192 -6.04 -7.43 23.77
N ALA A 193 -6.26 -8.50 23.01
CA ALA A 193 -5.68 -9.82 23.26
C ALA A 193 -4.18 -9.88 22.92
N VAL A 194 -3.69 -9.04 22.00
CA VAL A 194 -2.28 -9.07 21.52
C VAL A 194 -1.27 -8.92 22.65
N PRO A 195 -1.37 -7.94 23.58
CA PRO A 195 -0.42 -7.84 24.69
C PRO A 195 -0.40 -9.07 25.61
N HIS A 196 -1.52 -9.80 25.74
CA HIS A 196 -1.58 -11.05 26.50
C HIS A 196 -0.89 -12.19 25.74
N MET A 197 -1.09 -12.29 24.42
CA MET A 197 -0.37 -13.25 23.58
C MET A 197 1.15 -13.01 23.59
N GLU A 198 1.58 -11.75 23.48
CA GLU A 198 2.99 -11.36 23.58
C GLU A 198 3.59 -11.67 24.96
N ALA A 199 2.79 -11.61 26.03
CA ALA A 199 3.18 -12.00 27.38
C ALA A 199 3.13 -13.53 27.62
N GLY A 200 2.66 -14.31 26.65
CA GLY A 200 2.45 -15.75 26.77
C GLY A 200 1.21 -16.17 27.57
N ASP A 201 0.33 -15.23 27.93
CA ASP A 201 -0.94 -15.50 28.61
C ASP A 201 -2.05 -15.78 27.60
N GLY A 202 -1.96 -16.93 26.95
CA GLY A 202 -2.97 -17.37 25.97
C GLY A 202 -4.38 -17.47 26.57
N ARG A 203 -4.49 -17.80 27.86
CA ARG A 203 -5.77 -17.98 28.56
C ARG A 203 -6.54 -16.67 28.68
N SER A 204 -5.86 -15.59 29.05
CA SER A 204 -6.47 -14.25 29.07
C SER A 204 -6.79 -13.76 27.66
N ALA A 205 -5.93 -14.05 26.68
CA ALA A 205 -6.18 -13.71 25.28
C ALA A 205 -7.46 -14.40 24.75
N LEU A 206 -7.62 -15.71 24.96
CA LEU A 206 -8.83 -16.46 24.57
C LEU A 206 -10.09 -15.84 25.17
N ARG A 207 -10.08 -15.55 26.48
CA ARG A 207 -11.22 -14.92 27.16
C ARG A 207 -11.61 -13.57 26.55
N ILE A 208 -10.64 -12.75 26.16
CA ILE A 208 -10.91 -11.48 25.48
C ILE A 208 -11.56 -11.74 24.12
N LEU A 209 -10.98 -12.66 23.34
CA LEU A 209 -11.44 -12.95 21.99
C LEU A 209 -12.85 -13.56 22.01
N GLU A 210 -13.14 -14.49 22.91
CA GLU A 210 -14.49 -15.07 23.12
C GLU A 210 -15.49 -13.97 23.47
N ALA A 211 -15.12 -13.07 24.40
CA ALA A 211 -15.98 -11.97 24.84
C ALA A 211 -16.30 -10.95 23.74
N VAL A 212 -15.48 -10.88 22.68
CA VAL A 212 -15.73 -10.10 21.47
C VAL A 212 -16.52 -10.90 20.44
N ALA A 213 -16.13 -12.16 20.19
CA ALA A 213 -16.72 -13.01 19.15
C ALA A 213 -18.19 -13.30 19.42
N GLU A 214 -18.55 -13.72 20.64
CA GLU A 214 -19.91 -14.14 20.98
C GLU A 214 -20.95 -13.04 20.69
N PRO A 215 -20.81 -11.79 21.17
CA PRO A 215 -21.74 -10.71 20.79
C PRO A 215 -21.82 -10.42 19.28
N VAL A 216 -20.72 -10.56 18.55
CA VAL A 216 -20.67 -10.31 17.10
C VAL A 216 -21.44 -11.39 16.35
N ILE A 217 -21.28 -12.65 16.75
CA ILE A 217 -22.02 -13.79 16.20
C ILE A 217 -23.51 -13.66 16.54
N GLU A 218 -23.86 -13.33 17.79
CA GLU A 218 -25.25 -13.10 18.21
C GLU A 218 -25.94 -12.02 17.34
N ASP A 219 -25.29 -10.88 17.08
CA ASP A 219 -25.86 -9.81 16.25
C ASP A 219 -25.90 -10.21 14.76
N TRP A 220 -24.89 -10.93 14.27
CA TRP A 220 -24.85 -11.48 12.91
C TRP A 220 -26.05 -12.39 12.65
N LEU A 221 -26.24 -13.43 13.49
CA LEU A 221 -27.37 -14.37 13.40
C LEU A 221 -28.73 -13.68 13.66
N GLY A 222 -28.73 -12.58 14.41
CA GLY A 222 -29.89 -11.73 14.66
C GLY A 222 -30.35 -10.87 13.47
N GLY A 223 -29.67 -10.95 12.31
CA GLY A 223 -29.99 -10.21 11.09
C GLY A 223 -28.97 -9.16 10.66
N GLY A 224 -27.77 -9.13 11.27
CA GLY A 224 -26.68 -8.24 10.88
C GLY A 224 -26.09 -8.55 9.50
N TYR A 225 -26.15 -9.81 9.05
CA TYR A 225 -25.58 -10.30 7.79
C TYR A 225 -26.11 -9.61 6.52
N GLU A 226 -27.30 -8.99 6.57
CA GLU A 226 -27.90 -8.30 5.41
C GLU A 226 -27.25 -6.93 5.12
N THR A 227 -26.35 -6.46 5.98
CA THR A 227 -25.91 -5.06 5.99
C THR A 227 -24.41 -4.83 5.86
N ASP A 228 -23.55 -5.86 5.96
CA ASP A 228 -22.09 -5.64 6.02
C ASP A 228 -21.23 -6.85 5.59
N GLU A 229 -20.50 -6.72 4.47
CA GLU A 229 -19.54 -7.72 3.97
C GLU A 229 -18.16 -7.64 4.67
N GLU A 230 -17.88 -6.65 5.52
CA GLU A 230 -16.58 -6.51 6.19
C GLU A 230 -16.42 -7.43 7.42
N PHE A 231 -17.54 -7.93 7.98
CA PHE A 231 -17.51 -8.84 9.13
C PHE A 231 -16.97 -10.24 8.80
N TYR A 232 -17.03 -10.69 7.54
CA TYR A 232 -16.45 -11.98 7.11
C TYR A 232 -14.95 -12.06 7.46
N LEU A 233 -14.20 -10.99 7.18
CA LEU A 233 -12.78 -10.91 7.52
C LEU A 233 -12.55 -10.88 9.03
N LEU A 234 -13.50 -10.32 9.80
CA LEU A 234 -13.40 -10.30 11.25
C LEU A 234 -13.51 -11.69 11.88
N PHE A 235 -14.38 -12.57 11.37
CA PHE A 235 -14.46 -13.94 11.87
C PHE A 235 -13.14 -14.70 11.66
N HIS A 236 -12.56 -14.65 10.46
CA HIS A 236 -11.27 -15.30 10.19
C HIS A 236 -10.12 -14.73 11.03
N ASP A 237 -10.08 -13.41 11.24
CA ASP A 237 -9.07 -12.80 12.10
C ASP A 237 -9.22 -13.25 13.55
N LEU A 238 -10.46 -13.32 14.07
CA LEU A 238 -10.75 -13.84 15.41
C LEU A 238 -10.33 -15.31 15.52
N GLY A 239 -10.67 -16.16 14.54
CA GLY A 239 -10.24 -17.56 14.50
C GLY A 239 -8.71 -17.70 14.52
N ARG A 240 -7.99 -16.92 13.71
CA ARG A 240 -6.51 -16.90 13.71
C ARG A 240 -5.92 -16.49 15.06
N MET A 241 -6.47 -15.44 15.67
CA MET A 241 -6.02 -14.97 16.99
C MET A 241 -6.33 -16.01 18.08
N MET A 242 -7.48 -16.67 18.02
CA MET A 242 -7.86 -17.73 18.95
C MET A 242 -6.97 -18.96 18.80
N ALA A 243 -6.62 -19.36 17.57
CA ALA A 243 -5.66 -20.45 17.32
C ALA A 243 -4.29 -20.16 17.95
N GLU A 244 -3.79 -18.93 17.81
CA GLU A 244 -2.54 -18.50 18.43
C GLU A 244 -2.62 -18.50 19.96
N ALA A 245 -3.68 -17.92 20.51
CA ALA A 245 -3.94 -17.90 21.95
C ALA A 245 -4.11 -19.30 22.53
N ALA A 246 -4.77 -20.22 21.82
CA ALA A 246 -4.90 -21.63 22.19
C ALA A 246 -3.54 -22.32 22.29
N LEU A 247 -2.68 -22.15 21.29
CA LEU A 247 -1.33 -22.73 21.29
C LEU A 247 -0.41 -22.12 22.36
N LEU A 248 -0.68 -20.88 22.78
CA LEU A 248 -0.01 -20.18 23.87
C LEU A 248 -0.51 -20.59 25.26
N SER A 249 -1.72 -21.13 25.36
CA SER A 249 -2.39 -21.44 26.62
C SER A 249 -1.91 -22.73 27.28
N ASP A 250 -2.22 -22.87 28.57
CA ASP A 250 -2.02 -24.06 29.40
C ASP A 250 -3.33 -24.82 29.66
N LEU A 251 -4.27 -24.78 28.71
CA LEU A 251 -5.58 -25.42 28.84
C LEU A 251 -5.46 -26.93 29.07
N ASP A 252 -6.25 -27.45 30.00
CA ASP A 252 -6.36 -28.90 30.16
C ASP A 252 -7.24 -29.54 29.06
N GLY A 253 -7.30 -30.88 29.02
CA GLY A 253 -8.05 -31.60 27.99
C GLY A 253 -9.55 -31.28 27.98
N GLY A 254 -10.17 -31.08 29.15
CA GLY A 254 -11.59 -30.76 29.24
C GLY A 254 -11.88 -29.31 28.86
N GLU A 255 -10.99 -28.39 29.21
CA GLU A 255 -11.07 -26.99 28.77
C GLU A 255 -10.92 -26.87 27.24
N ARG A 256 -10.01 -27.65 26.64
CA ARG A 256 -9.84 -27.69 25.18
C ARG A 256 -11.09 -28.23 24.47
N GLU A 257 -11.62 -29.36 24.94
CA GLU A 257 -12.83 -29.99 24.36
C GLU A 257 -14.04 -29.05 24.43
N ALA A 258 -14.26 -28.38 25.57
CA ALA A 258 -15.36 -27.44 25.71
C ALA A 258 -15.24 -26.22 24.77
N LEU A 259 -14.01 -25.74 24.52
CA LEU A 259 -13.80 -24.64 23.60
C LEU A 259 -13.93 -25.08 22.14
N VAL A 260 -13.48 -26.29 21.78
CA VAL A 260 -13.73 -26.88 20.45
C VAL A 260 -15.23 -26.96 20.18
N ASP A 261 -16.01 -27.52 21.11
CA ASP A 261 -17.48 -27.61 20.98
C ASP A 261 -18.12 -26.23 20.73
N THR A 262 -17.61 -25.19 21.40
CA THR A 262 -18.09 -23.81 21.24
C THR A 262 -17.78 -23.27 19.86
N LEU A 263 -16.53 -23.41 19.40
CA LEU A 263 -16.07 -22.89 18.11
C LEU A 263 -16.71 -23.62 16.93
N GLU A 264 -16.84 -24.94 17.01
CA GLU A 264 -17.55 -25.72 15.99
C GLU A 264 -19.04 -25.38 15.94
N GLY A 265 -19.65 -25.11 17.10
CA GLY A 265 -21.02 -24.60 17.18
C GLY A 265 -21.17 -23.26 16.46
N TRP A 266 -20.26 -22.32 16.70
CA TRP A 266 -20.24 -21.02 16.02
C TRP A 266 -20.07 -21.17 14.50
N ASP A 267 -19.10 -21.97 14.03
CA ASP A 267 -18.90 -22.18 12.60
C ASP A 267 -20.11 -22.84 11.93
N ALA A 268 -20.74 -23.81 12.60
CA ALA A 268 -21.94 -24.47 12.08
C ALA A 268 -23.11 -23.48 11.93
N GLU A 269 -23.29 -22.57 12.89
CA GLU A 269 -24.33 -21.53 12.81
C GLU A 269 -24.01 -20.49 11.74
N LEU A 270 -22.75 -20.07 11.61
CA LEU A 270 -22.31 -19.05 10.65
C LEU A 270 -22.28 -19.56 9.20
N TYR A 271 -22.06 -20.86 8.98
CA TYR A 271 -22.04 -21.49 7.66
C TYR A 271 -23.33 -21.27 6.89
N ASP A 272 -24.48 -21.35 7.56
CA ASP A 272 -25.80 -21.11 6.95
C ASP A 272 -25.97 -19.66 6.44
N TYR A 273 -25.10 -18.75 6.86
CA TYR A 273 -25.06 -17.33 6.49
C TYR A 273 -23.83 -16.96 5.64
N GLY A 274 -23.15 -17.95 5.06
CA GLY A 274 -22.10 -17.75 4.06
C GLY A 274 -20.70 -17.50 4.61
N VAL A 275 -20.49 -17.60 5.93
CA VAL A 275 -19.15 -17.56 6.52
C VAL A 275 -18.63 -19.00 6.57
N GLU A 276 -17.68 -19.33 5.71
CA GLU A 276 -17.07 -20.66 5.66
C GLU A 276 -15.76 -20.65 6.47
N ASP A 277 -15.61 -21.55 7.44
CA ASP A 277 -14.36 -21.76 8.21
C ASP A 277 -13.82 -20.50 8.92
N GLY A 278 -14.68 -19.85 9.71
CA GLY A 278 -14.30 -18.67 10.50
C GLY A 278 -13.44 -19.02 11.70
N PHE A 279 -13.76 -20.12 12.39
CA PHE A 279 -13.14 -20.57 13.63
C PHE A 279 -12.48 -21.96 13.55
N GLY A 280 -12.57 -22.66 12.42
CA GLY A 280 -12.08 -24.03 12.29
C GLY A 280 -10.57 -24.14 12.44
N ILE A 281 -9.79 -23.11 12.10
CA ILE A 281 -8.36 -23.05 12.43
C ILE A 281 -8.09 -23.07 13.95
N ALA A 282 -8.94 -22.40 14.74
CA ALA A 282 -8.83 -22.39 16.20
C ALA A 282 -9.29 -23.71 16.82
N ALA A 283 -10.39 -24.28 16.31
CA ALA A 283 -10.81 -25.62 16.70
C ALA A 283 -9.68 -26.64 16.44
N ARG A 284 -9.10 -26.63 15.23
CA ARG A 284 -7.98 -27.50 14.88
C ARG A 284 -6.75 -27.31 15.77
N ALA A 285 -6.43 -26.06 16.11
CA ALA A 285 -5.33 -25.73 17.01
C ALA A 285 -5.54 -26.30 18.42
N LEU A 286 -6.79 -26.29 18.93
CA LEU A 286 -7.16 -26.85 20.23
C LEU A 286 -7.14 -28.39 20.22
N GLU A 287 -7.65 -29.00 19.15
CA GLU A 287 -7.68 -30.46 18.99
C GLU A 287 -6.27 -31.07 18.89
N GLN A 288 -5.45 -30.54 17.98
CA GLN A 288 -4.09 -31.06 17.76
C GLN A 288 -3.12 -30.59 18.84
N GLY A 289 -3.26 -29.33 19.29
CA GLY A 289 -2.28 -28.66 20.14
C GLY A 289 -0.86 -28.79 19.61
N TRP A 290 0.04 -29.19 20.52
CA TRP A 290 1.42 -29.58 20.24
C TRP A 290 1.62 -31.10 20.30
N ASP A 291 0.54 -31.88 20.45
CA ASP A 291 0.61 -33.31 20.78
C ASP A 291 0.67 -34.20 19.51
N ASP A 292 0.63 -33.62 18.32
CA ASP A 292 0.74 -34.35 17.05
C ASP A 292 2.10 -35.08 16.94
N PRO A 293 2.12 -36.42 16.75
CA PRO A 293 3.38 -37.17 16.69
C PRO A 293 4.29 -36.81 15.51
N ALA A 294 3.73 -36.46 14.35
CA ALA A 294 4.51 -36.08 13.18
C ALA A 294 5.11 -34.69 13.35
N LEU A 295 4.34 -33.74 13.89
CA LEU A 295 4.84 -32.41 14.29
C LEU A 295 5.98 -32.54 15.30
N ASN A 296 5.79 -33.32 16.37
CA ASN A 296 6.81 -33.50 17.40
C ASN A 296 8.12 -34.08 16.85
N ALA A 297 8.02 -35.06 15.95
CA ALA A 297 9.20 -35.60 15.27
C ALA A 297 9.97 -34.51 14.48
N ILE A 298 9.26 -33.58 13.84
CA ILE A 298 9.88 -32.44 13.14
C ILE A 298 10.50 -31.47 14.14
N LEU A 299 9.78 -31.08 15.20
CA LEU A 299 10.28 -30.14 16.20
C LEU A 299 11.56 -30.65 16.89
N GLU A 300 11.69 -31.96 17.08
CA GLU A 300 12.88 -32.65 17.61
C GLU A 300 14.05 -32.78 16.59
N GLY A 301 13.88 -32.30 15.36
CA GLY A 301 14.91 -32.29 14.32
C GLY A 301 14.83 -33.47 13.34
N GLY A 302 13.72 -34.20 13.32
CA GLY A 302 13.41 -35.20 12.31
C GLY A 302 13.30 -34.59 10.90
N THR A 303 13.47 -35.44 9.89
CA THR A 303 13.38 -35.05 8.48
C THR A 303 12.10 -35.59 7.86
N GLY A 304 11.33 -34.74 7.20
CA GLY A 304 10.11 -35.12 6.47
C GLY A 304 9.37 -33.88 5.96
N PRO A 305 8.49 -34.03 4.96
CA PRO A 305 7.62 -32.94 4.55
C PRO A 305 6.63 -32.60 5.67
N TRP A 306 6.35 -31.32 5.83
CA TRP A 306 5.28 -30.81 6.67
C TRP A 306 4.54 -29.69 5.95
N PRO A 307 3.20 -29.65 6.00
CA PRO A 307 2.31 -30.75 6.42
C PRO A 307 2.50 -32.02 5.58
N ALA A 308 1.90 -33.14 6.02
CA ALA A 308 1.96 -34.40 5.27
C ALA A 308 1.22 -34.33 3.92
N ASP A 309 0.20 -33.46 3.86
CA ASP A 309 -0.59 -33.13 2.67
C ASP A 309 -0.41 -31.64 2.37
N ASP A 310 0.20 -31.31 1.24
CA ASP A 310 0.48 -29.92 0.83
C ASP A 310 -0.74 -29.20 0.25
N GLU A 311 -1.87 -29.90 0.07
CA GLU A 311 -3.16 -29.32 -0.29
C GLU A 311 -3.99 -28.88 0.94
N ASP A 312 -3.57 -29.23 2.17
CA ASP A 312 -4.23 -28.81 3.41
C ASP A 312 -3.89 -27.36 3.75
N LEU A 313 -4.69 -26.44 3.21
CA LEU A 313 -4.55 -24.99 3.41
C LEU A 313 -4.70 -24.58 4.89
N THR A 314 -5.57 -25.25 5.65
CA THR A 314 -5.78 -24.97 7.08
C THR A 314 -4.52 -25.33 7.87
N GLU A 315 -3.88 -26.46 7.55
CA GLU A 315 -2.64 -26.89 8.20
C GLU A 315 -1.43 -26.02 7.82
N LEU A 316 -1.38 -25.54 6.57
CA LEU A 316 -0.38 -24.54 6.15
C LEU A 316 -0.53 -23.24 6.94
N GLU A 317 -1.76 -22.76 7.11
CA GLU A 317 -2.04 -21.57 7.89
C GLU A 317 -1.71 -21.76 9.38
N LEU A 318 -2.17 -22.87 9.98
CA LEU A 318 -1.86 -23.23 11.37
C LEU A 318 -0.35 -23.36 11.61
N THR A 319 0.39 -23.86 10.62
CA THR A 319 1.85 -23.92 10.70
C THR A 319 2.48 -22.54 10.77
N ALA A 320 1.94 -21.54 10.05
CA ALA A 320 2.39 -20.17 10.17
C ALA A 320 2.14 -19.61 11.59
N ILE A 321 1.05 -19.99 12.23
CA ILE A 321 0.75 -19.65 13.63
C ILE A 321 1.74 -20.32 14.59
N ARG A 322 1.99 -21.63 14.43
CA ARG A 322 2.96 -22.37 15.25
C ARG A 322 4.35 -21.75 15.20
N LEU A 323 4.79 -21.30 14.02
CA LEU A 323 6.06 -20.58 13.88
C LEU A 323 6.08 -19.28 14.70
N ARG A 324 4.99 -18.50 14.73
CA ARG A 324 4.90 -17.30 15.58
C ARG A 324 4.97 -17.65 17.08
N VAL A 325 4.26 -18.69 17.50
CA VAL A 325 4.27 -19.14 18.90
C VAL A 325 5.65 -19.64 19.33
N LEU A 326 6.35 -20.39 18.47
CA LEU A 326 7.72 -20.84 18.74
C LEU A 326 8.70 -19.67 18.85
N ASP A 327 8.56 -18.64 18.00
CA ASP A 327 9.35 -17.40 18.06
C ASP A 327 9.09 -16.66 19.40
N ALA A 328 7.82 -16.43 19.74
CA ALA A 328 7.42 -15.75 20.98
C ALA A 328 7.92 -16.46 22.26
N ARG A 329 7.92 -17.80 22.27
CA ARG A 329 8.42 -18.61 23.40
C ARG A 329 9.94 -18.80 23.41
N GLY A 330 10.66 -18.28 22.42
CA GLY A 330 12.12 -18.42 22.32
C GLY A 330 12.59 -19.84 21.96
N HIS A 331 11.74 -20.66 21.36
CA HIS A 331 12.08 -22.02 20.91
C HIS A 331 12.73 -22.01 19.52
N GLY A 332 13.87 -21.32 19.40
CA GLY A 332 14.54 -21.05 18.12
C GLY A 332 14.92 -22.30 17.31
N ASP A 333 15.40 -23.37 17.94
CA ASP A 333 15.78 -24.59 17.20
C ASP A 333 14.54 -25.33 16.66
N ALA A 334 13.47 -25.43 17.44
CA ALA A 334 12.20 -26.03 17.00
C ALA A 334 11.56 -25.21 15.87
N TYR A 335 11.63 -23.87 15.95
CA TYR A 335 11.26 -22.98 14.86
C TYR A 335 12.03 -23.30 13.58
N LEU A 336 13.36 -23.42 13.69
CA LEU A 336 14.22 -23.69 12.53
C LEU A 336 13.90 -25.06 11.90
N HIS A 337 13.59 -26.07 12.71
CA HIS A 337 13.21 -27.38 12.18
C HIS A 337 11.86 -27.32 11.43
N LEU A 338 10.84 -26.69 12.03
CA LEU A 338 9.54 -26.55 11.40
C LEU A 338 9.60 -25.69 10.13
N ALA A 339 10.31 -24.56 10.17
CA ALA A 339 10.46 -23.66 9.02
C ALA A 339 11.18 -24.36 7.85
N ARG A 340 12.14 -25.24 8.13
CA ARG A 340 12.80 -26.07 7.10
C ARG A 340 11.86 -27.13 6.52
N ALA A 341 11.02 -27.74 7.36
CA ALA A 341 10.09 -28.78 6.92
C ALA A 341 9.04 -28.25 5.93
N VAL A 342 8.63 -26.98 6.10
CA VAL A 342 7.69 -26.29 5.19
C VAL A 342 8.36 -25.53 4.05
N GLY A 343 9.69 -25.58 3.93
CA GLY A 343 10.43 -24.87 2.88
C GLY A 343 10.40 -23.34 3.02
N ALA A 344 10.20 -22.78 4.21
CA ALA A 344 10.19 -21.33 4.44
C ALA A 344 11.63 -20.78 4.59
N GLU A 345 12.42 -20.82 3.52
CA GLU A 345 13.87 -20.57 3.55
C GLU A 345 14.21 -19.15 4.06
N ALA A 346 13.46 -18.11 3.67
CA ALA A 346 13.65 -16.75 4.19
C ALA A 346 13.43 -16.67 5.72
N ARG A 347 12.43 -17.39 6.25
CA ARG A 347 12.16 -17.45 7.69
C ARG A 347 13.28 -18.17 8.45
N VAL A 348 13.82 -19.25 7.87
CA VAL A 348 14.99 -19.95 8.44
C VAL A 348 16.19 -19.00 8.53
N ALA A 349 16.51 -18.30 7.44
CA ALA A 349 17.66 -17.41 7.40
C ALA A 349 17.54 -16.23 8.39
N THR A 350 16.38 -15.57 8.43
CA THR A 350 16.13 -14.45 9.34
C THR A 350 16.13 -14.87 10.81
N MET A 351 15.60 -16.07 11.14
CA MET A 351 15.70 -16.63 12.48
C MET A 351 17.15 -16.93 12.89
N LEU A 352 17.96 -17.50 11.98
CA LEU A 352 19.39 -17.73 12.24
C LEU A 352 20.12 -16.42 12.58
N VAL A 353 19.77 -15.30 11.95
CA VAL A 353 20.32 -13.98 12.30
C VAL A 353 19.95 -13.58 13.71
N ARG A 354 18.67 -13.71 14.10
CA ARG A 354 18.19 -13.40 15.47
C ARG A 354 18.87 -14.24 16.54
N LEU A 355 19.19 -15.49 16.24
CA LEU A 355 19.94 -16.39 17.12
C LEU A 355 21.46 -16.14 17.11
N GLY A 356 21.96 -15.14 16.37
CA GLY A 356 23.38 -14.82 16.26
C GLY A 356 24.20 -15.78 15.38
N ARG A 357 23.54 -16.71 14.66
CA ARG A 357 24.14 -17.72 13.78
C ARG A 357 24.38 -17.16 12.37
N ILE A 358 25.08 -16.02 12.30
CA ILE A 358 25.22 -15.21 11.06
C ILE A 358 25.84 -16.00 9.89
N ALA A 359 26.91 -16.76 10.13
CA ALA A 359 27.58 -17.52 9.08
C ALA A 359 26.66 -18.61 8.48
N GLU A 360 25.82 -19.23 9.31
CA GLU A 360 24.84 -20.21 8.87
C GLU A 360 23.71 -19.56 8.07
N ALA A 361 23.25 -18.37 8.49
CA ALA A 361 22.22 -17.62 7.77
C ALA A 361 22.66 -17.27 6.34
N VAL A 362 23.89 -16.74 6.19
CA VAL A 362 24.45 -16.37 4.87
C VAL A 362 24.67 -17.61 4.00
N ALA A 363 25.21 -18.69 4.57
CA ALA A 363 25.41 -19.94 3.85
C ALA A 363 24.07 -20.57 3.39
N HIS A 364 23.05 -20.51 4.25
CA HIS A 364 21.71 -21.00 3.93
C HIS A 364 21.08 -20.20 2.79
N GLY A 365 21.07 -18.86 2.87
CA GLY A 365 20.53 -18.01 1.81
C GLY A 365 21.24 -18.23 0.47
N SER A 366 22.57 -18.33 0.48
CA SER A 366 23.37 -18.56 -0.74
C SER A 366 23.09 -19.92 -1.40
N ALA A 367 22.66 -20.92 -0.62
CA ALA A 367 22.42 -22.27 -1.10
C ALA A 367 20.96 -22.54 -1.50
N ARG A 368 20.00 -21.81 -0.92
CA ARG A 368 18.57 -22.13 -0.99
C ARG A 368 17.71 -21.08 -1.67
N PHE A 369 18.11 -19.81 -1.64
CA PHE A 369 17.25 -18.76 -2.18
C PHE A 369 17.12 -18.86 -3.69
N THR A 370 15.87 -18.68 -4.14
CA THR A 370 15.49 -18.67 -5.54
C THR A 370 14.81 -17.38 -5.94
N LEU A 371 14.41 -16.56 -4.98
CA LEU A 371 13.71 -15.30 -5.19
C LEU A 371 14.50 -14.10 -4.63
N PRO A 372 14.49 -12.94 -5.32
CA PRO A 372 15.10 -11.71 -4.81
C PRO A 372 14.55 -11.25 -3.45
N ASP A 373 13.27 -11.50 -3.16
CA ASP A 373 12.63 -11.07 -1.91
C ASP A 373 13.18 -11.81 -0.69
N GLU A 374 13.52 -13.10 -0.84
CA GLU A 374 14.18 -13.87 0.23
C GLU A 374 15.55 -13.27 0.59
N ALA A 375 16.31 -12.85 -0.43
CA ALA A 375 17.58 -12.16 -0.24
C ALA A 375 17.40 -10.77 0.41
N LEU A 376 16.33 -10.06 0.07
CA LEU A 376 15.99 -8.77 0.69
C LEU A 376 15.66 -8.92 2.17
N ASP A 377 14.85 -9.91 2.54
CA ASP A 377 14.49 -10.17 3.93
C ASP A 377 15.71 -10.51 4.78
N LEU A 378 16.60 -11.38 4.30
CA LEU A 378 17.84 -11.70 4.99
C LEU A 378 18.77 -10.48 5.07
N ALA A 379 18.93 -9.71 3.99
CA ALA A 379 19.79 -8.53 3.99
C ALA A 379 19.31 -7.45 4.98
N ARG A 380 17.99 -7.25 5.10
CA ARG A 380 17.40 -6.35 6.10
C ARG A 380 17.67 -6.82 7.52
N ALA A 381 17.44 -8.10 7.80
CA ALA A 381 17.71 -8.69 9.11
C ALA A 381 19.20 -8.56 9.52
N LEU A 382 20.11 -8.80 8.57
CA LEU A 382 21.56 -8.61 8.80
C LEU A 382 21.91 -7.15 9.06
N MET A 383 21.32 -6.21 8.32
CA MET A 383 21.55 -4.78 8.53
C MET A 383 21.07 -4.32 9.91
N GLU A 384 19.90 -4.77 10.36
CA GLU A 384 19.36 -4.50 11.70
C GLU A 384 20.25 -5.09 12.81
N ALA A 385 20.86 -6.25 12.55
CA ALA A 385 21.84 -6.87 13.44
C ALA A 385 23.25 -6.22 13.39
N GLY A 386 23.43 -5.13 12.63
CA GLY A 386 24.70 -4.42 12.49
C GLY A 386 25.74 -5.15 11.63
N ARG A 387 25.31 -6.09 10.77
CA ARG A 387 26.15 -6.92 9.90
C ARG A 387 26.09 -6.42 8.45
N SER A 388 26.55 -5.20 8.23
CA SER A 388 26.43 -4.50 6.95
C SER A 388 27.17 -5.20 5.81
N ASP A 389 28.37 -5.74 6.05
CA ASP A 389 29.14 -6.44 5.01
C ASP A 389 28.42 -7.69 4.51
N GLU A 390 27.89 -8.51 5.44
CA GLU A 390 27.09 -9.68 5.09
C GLU A 390 25.77 -9.30 4.41
N ALA A 391 25.11 -8.24 4.88
CA ALA A 391 23.87 -7.75 4.29
C ALA A 391 24.07 -7.37 2.82
N PHE A 392 25.14 -6.63 2.53
CA PHE A 392 25.49 -6.23 1.16
C PHE A 392 25.88 -7.42 0.29
N HIS A 393 26.62 -8.40 0.83
CA HIS A 393 26.97 -9.62 0.11
C HIS A 393 25.73 -10.42 -0.31
N VAL A 394 24.79 -10.63 0.62
CA VAL A 394 23.54 -11.36 0.35
C VAL A 394 22.68 -10.61 -0.66
N ALA A 395 22.50 -9.30 -0.47
CA ALA A 395 21.68 -8.49 -1.36
C ALA A 395 22.24 -8.42 -2.78
N GLU A 396 23.55 -8.32 -2.92
CA GLU A 396 24.22 -8.37 -4.21
C GLU A 396 24.01 -9.70 -4.92
N ALA A 397 24.17 -10.83 -4.23
CA ALA A 397 23.90 -12.14 -4.78
C ALA A 397 22.44 -12.28 -5.22
N GLY A 398 21.51 -11.71 -4.43
CA GLY A 398 20.08 -11.69 -4.71
C GLY A 398 19.68 -10.96 -6.00
N LEU A 399 20.47 -9.99 -6.47
CA LEU A 399 20.20 -9.31 -7.75
C LEU A 399 20.21 -10.28 -8.94
N GLY A 400 20.95 -11.38 -8.84
CA GLY A 400 21.03 -12.42 -9.87
C GLY A 400 19.92 -13.48 -9.79
N LEU A 401 19.07 -13.47 -8.76
CA LEU A 401 18.03 -14.48 -8.55
C LEU A 401 16.75 -14.21 -9.36
N ALA A 402 16.60 -13.01 -9.92
CA ALA A 402 15.49 -12.74 -10.81
C ALA A 402 15.61 -13.63 -12.05
N GLY A 403 14.57 -14.44 -12.30
CA GLY A 403 14.46 -15.24 -13.52
C GLY A 403 14.69 -14.34 -14.73
N GLY A 404 15.74 -14.64 -15.50
CA GLY A 404 16.32 -13.70 -16.45
C GLY A 404 15.32 -13.17 -17.48
N ASP A 405 15.42 -11.87 -17.80
CA ASP A 405 14.86 -11.08 -18.94
C ASP A 405 13.51 -11.51 -19.57
N ALA A 406 12.72 -12.32 -18.87
CA ALA A 406 11.32 -12.53 -19.14
C ALA A 406 10.61 -11.30 -18.58
N GLY A 407 10.82 -10.16 -19.24
CA GLY A 407 9.93 -9.02 -19.12
C GLY A 407 8.51 -9.54 -19.20
N ASP A 408 7.66 -9.06 -18.31
CA ASP A 408 6.27 -9.49 -18.09
C ASP A 408 5.62 -9.95 -19.39
N ARG A 409 5.83 -11.24 -19.68
CA ARG A 409 5.08 -11.95 -20.69
C ARG A 409 3.76 -12.14 -19.98
N ASP A 410 2.73 -11.49 -20.50
CA ASP A 410 1.36 -11.50 -19.96
C ASP A 410 0.81 -12.95 -19.75
N ASP A 411 1.55 -13.95 -20.23
CA ASP A 411 1.37 -15.40 -20.18
C ASP A 411 2.10 -16.15 -19.02
N GLN A 412 2.88 -15.49 -18.16
CA GLN A 412 3.43 -16.13 -16.94
C GLN A 412 2.59 -15.83 -15.68
N PRO A 413 2.28 -16.82 -14.83
CA PRO A 413 1.59 -16.58 -13.57
C PRO A 413 2.39 -15.59 -12.71
N TRP A 414 1.71 -14.56 -12.19
CA TRP A 414 2.30 -13.64 -11.23
C TRP A 414 2.86 -14.44 -10.04
N ARG A 415 4.17 -14.31 -9.80
CA ARG A 415 4.85 -14.92 -8.66
C ARG A 415 5.23 -13.82 -7.68
N PRO A 416 4.59 -13.72 -6.50
CA PRO A 416 5.02 -12.81 -5.45
C PRO A 416 6.50 -13.02 -5.12
N GLY A 417 7.22 -11.93 -4.88
CA GLY A 417 8.65 -11.95 -4.53
C GLY A 417 9.64 -12.17 -5.69
N ALA A 418 9.17 -12.42 -6.91
CA ALA A 418 10.06 -12.63 -8.07
C ALA A 418 10.69 -11.34 -8.65
N SER A 419 10.15 -10.17 -8.27
CA SER A 419 10.66 -8.88 -8.76
C SER A 419 11.96 -8.48 -8.07
N VAL A 420 12.98 -8.13 -8.85
CA VAL A 420 14.26 -7.61 -8.33
C VAL A 420 14.16 -6.17 -7.83
N LEU A 421 13.11 -5.43 -8.21
CA LEU A 421 13.02 -3.98 -7.97
C LEU A 421 13.10 -3.61 -6.47
N PRO A 422 12.35 -4.25 -5.55
CA PRO A 422 12.43 -3.92 -4.13
C PRO A 422 13.85 -4.11 -3.56
N LEU A 423 14.51 -5.20 -3.95
CA LEU A 423 15.88 -5.50 -3.54
C LEU A 423 16.87 -4.49 -4.10
N ALA A 424 16.77 -4.20 -5.40
CA ALA A 424 17.66 -3.26 -6.08
C ALA A 424 17.54 -1.83 -5.53
N HIS A 425 16.31 -1.36 -5.24
CA HIS A 425 16.09 -0.05 -4.64
C HIS A 425 16.69 0.04 -3.23
N TRP A 426 16.40 -0.97 -2.40
CA TRP A 426 16.93 -1.02 -1.04
C TRP A 426 18.47 -1.04 -1.04
N LEU A 427 19.08 -1.90 -1.87
CA LEU A 427 20.52 -2.04 -1.96
C LEU A 427 21.20 -0.77 -2.49
N ARG A 428 20.61 -0.11 -3.50
CA ARG A 428 21.08 1.17 -4.03
C ARG A 428 21.18 2.22 -2.92
N GLU A 429 20.10 2.39 -2.16
CA GLU A 429 20.01 3.41 -1.11
C GLU A 429 20.92 3.07 0.08
N ALA A 430 20.92 1.82 0.53
CA ALA A 430 21.72 1.36 1.65
C ALA A 430 23.23 1.44 1.33
N ALA A 431 23.65 0.98 0.15
CA ALA A 431 25.04 1.04 -0.27
C ALA A 431 25.52 2.48 -0.49
N ALA A 432 24.69 3.35 -1.09
CA ALA A 432 25.02 4.77 -1.25
C ALA A 432 25.18 5.48 0.10
N GLY A 433 24.27 5.22 1.05
CA GLY A 433 24.34 5.77 2.41
C GLY A 433 25.57 5.32 3.19
N ALA A 434 26.07 4.11 2.91
CA ALA A 434 27.29 3.55 3.51
C ALA A 434 28.58 3.87 2.74
N GLY A 435 28.50 4.60 1.61
CA GLY A 435 29.67 4.97 0.80
C GLY A 435 30.20 3.87 -0.13
N HIS A 436 29.45 2.78 -0.33
CA HIS A 436 29.79 1.71 -1.28
C HIS A 436 29.29 2.05 -2.69
N THR A 437 29.93 3.02 -3.34
CA THR A 437 29.50 3.57 -4.65
C THR A 437 29.36 2.50 -5.74
N GLU A 438 30.32 1.59 -5.88
CA GLU A 438 30.28 0.54 -6.93
C GLU A 438 29.10 -0.42 -6.77
N LEU A 439 28.77 -0.78 -5.52
CA LEU A 439 27.62 -1.62 -5.19
C LEU A 439 26.31 -0.89 -5.47
N ALA A 440 26.23 0.37 -5.08
CA ALA A 440 25.07 1.22 -5.32
C ALA A 440 24.81 1.40 -6.83
N VAL A 441 25.87 1.58 -7.64
CA VAL A 441 25.78 1.64 -9.10
C VAL A 441 25.28 0.33 -9.70
N ARG A 442 25.77 -0.83 -9.22
CA ARG A 442 25.29 -2.14 -9.69
C ARG A 442 23.82 -2.36 -9.37
N ALA A 443 23.38 -2.00 -8.17
CA ALA A 443 21.98 -2.06 -7.78
C ALA A 443 21.10 -1.12 -8.61
N ALA A 444 21.55 0.11 -8.85
CA ALA A 444 20.83 1.07 -9.70
C ALA A 444 20.69 0.57 -11.15
N ARG A 445 21.73 -0.07 -11.69
CA ARG A 445 21.68 -0.72 -13.02
C ARG A 445 20.68 -1.86 -13.06
N ALA A 446 20.63 -2.69 -12.01
CA ALA A 446 19.66 -3.78 -11.92
C ALA A 446 18.21 -3.26 -11.84
N ALA A 447 17.96 -2.20 -11.05
CA ALA A 447 16.66 -1.54 -10.97
C ALA A 447 16.21 -1.02 -12.34
N PHE A 448 17.05 -0.19 -12.99
CA PHE A 448 16.72 0.43 -14.26
C PHE A 448 16.48 -0.58 -15.37
N ARG A 449 17.27 -1.67 -15.47
CA ARG A 449 17.05 -2.71 -16.48
C ARG A 449 15.67 -3.34 -16.39
N ARG A 450 15.10 -3.44 -15.18
CA ARG A 450 13.78 -4.05 -14.98
C ARG A 450 12.64 -3.04 -15.13
N SER A 451 12.80 -1.83 -14.63
CA SER A 451 11.74 -0.81 -14.66
C SER A 451 11.69 -0.02 -15.96
N LEU A 452 12.86 0.24 -16.56
CA LEU A 452 13.05 1.16 -17.69
C LEU A 452 12.36 2.52 -17.45
N SER A 453 12.29 2.92 -16.19
CA SER A 453 11.62 4.12 -15.73
C SER A 453 12.59 5.30 -15.70
N ARG A 454 12.05 6.50 -15.89
CA ARG A 454 12.82 7.74 -15.77
C ARG A 454 13.32 7.95 -14.34
N GLU A 455 12.52 7.57 -13.34
CA GLU A 455 12.91 7.66 -11.92
C GLU A 455 14.18 6.87 -11.62
N ASP A 456 14.26 5.62 -12.08
CA ASP A 456 15.45 4.79 -11.85
C ASP A 456 16.65 5.21 -12.69
N TYR A 457 16.41 5.80 -13.87
CA TYR A 457 17.46 6.40 -14.67
C TYR A 457 18.12 7.60 -13.95
N GLU A 458 17.30 8.49 -13.40
CA GLU A 458 17.77 9.65 -12.63
C GLU A 458 18.46 9.20 -11.33
N ALA A 459 17.94 8.18 -10.66
CA ALA A 459 18.57 7.59 -9.49
C ALA A 459 19.93 6.96 -9.82
N ALA A 460 20.05 6.26 -10.96
CA ALA A 460 21.31 5.71 -11.43
C ALA A 460 22.34 6.82 -11.73
N ARG A 461 21.90 7.93 -12.35
CA ARG A 461 22.74 9.11 -12.58
C ARG A 461 23.24 9.72 -11.28
N ALA A 462 22.36 9.89 -10.29
CA ALA A 462 22.70 10.47 -9.00
C ALA A 462 23.75 9.63 -8.26
N VAL A 463 23.61 8.30 -8.28
CA VAL A 463 24.52 7.38 -7.60
C VAL A 463 25.86 7.23 -8.34
N ALA A 464 25.87 7.26 -9.67
CA ALA A 464 27.09 7.10 -10.46
C ALA A 464 28.05 8.29 -10.34
N GLY A 465 27.54 9.51 -10.15
CA GLY A 465 28.37 10.72 -10.02
C GLY A 465 29.35 10.87 -11.19
N GLU A 466 30.65 10.90 -10.90
CA GLU A 466 31.72 10.98 -11.91
C GLU A 466 31.79 9.75 -12.83
N GLY A 467 31.28 8.60 -12.40
CA GLY A 467 31.20 7.37 -13.20
C GLY A 467 30.06 7.34 -14.22
N TRP A 468 29.21 8.38 -14.27
CA TRP A 468 28.03 8.41 -15.12
C TRP A 468 28.34 8.24 -16.61
N ASP A 469 29.45 8.83 -17.08
CA ASP A 469 29.84 8.77 -18.50
C ASP A 469 30.07 7.32 -18.99
N TRP A 470 30.41 6.40 -18.09
CA TRP A 470 30.60 4.98 -18.41
C TRP A 470 29.31 4.17 -18.27
N LEU A 471 28.43 4.55 -17.34
CA LEU A 471 27.18 3.83 -17.08
C LEU A 471 26.08 4.19 -18.09
N LYS A 472 25.96 5.48 -18.43
CA LYS A 472 24.91 6.02 -19.29
C LYS A 472 24.78 5.29 -20.63
N PRO A 473 25.85 5.04 -21.40
CA PRO A 473 25.73 4.39 -22.70
C PRO A 473 25.13 2.98 -22.61
N ASP A 474 25.44 2.24 -21.54
CA ASP A 474 24.90 0.89 -21.32
C ASP A 474 23.42 0.92 -20.98
N LEU A 475 22.99 1.85 -20.11
CA LEU A 475 21.57 2.00 -19.76
C LEU A 475 20.74 2.39 -20.99
N LEU A 476 21.22 3.35 -21.78
CA LEU A 476 20.53 3.81 -22.98
C LEU A 476 20.47 2.73 -24.06
N ALA A 477 21.52 1.94 -24.24
CA ALA A 477 21.50 0.80 -25.16
C ALA A 477 20.42 -0.22 -24.76
N GLY A 478 20.31 -0.55 -23.47
CA GLY A 478 19.25 -1.43 -22.95
C GLY A 478 17.84 -0.84 -23.15
N LEU A 479 17.67 0.45 -22.89
CA LEU A 479 16.40 1.16 -23.05
C LEU A 479 15.91 1.15 -24.51
N ILE A 480 16.82 1.38 -25.45
CA ILE A 480 16.53 1.39 -26.90
C ILE A 480 16.19 -0.02 -27.39
N ALA A 481 16.91 -1.04 -26.92
CA ALA A 481 16.73 -2.42 -27.36
C ALA A 481 15.48 -3.12 -26.78
N ALA A 482 14.93 -2.63 -25.66
CA ALA A 482 13.77 -3.25 -25.02
C ALA A 482 12.52 -3.24 -25.91
N ASP A 483 11.64 -4.24 -25.76
CA ASP A 483 10.36 -4.25 -26.50
C ASP A 483 9.35 -3.26 -25.89
N ARG A 484 9.27 -3.22 -24.55
CA ARG A 484 8.36 -2.36 -23.79
C ARG A 484 9.16 -1.51 -22.80
N ALA A 485 9.05 -0.19 -22.92
CA ALA A 485 9.68 0.77 -22.02
C ALA A 485 8.77 2.00 -21.84
N PRO A 486 8.17 2.20 -20.65
CA PRO A 486 7.15 3.23 -20.44
C PRO A 486 7.69 4.64 -20.66
N ASP A 487 8.90 4.91 -20.18
CA ASP A 487 9.46 6.27 -20.16
C ASP A 487 10.54 6.50 -21.24
N ARG A 488 10.65 5.59 -22.22
CA ARG A 488 11.71 5.64 -23.25
C ARG A 488 11.82 7.01 -23.91
N ILE A 489 10.69 7.55 -24.37
CA ILE A 489 10.68 8.82 -25.09
C ILE A 489 11.15 9.96 -24.18
N GLU A 490 10.71 9.99 -22.92
CA GLU A 490 11.13 11.03 -21.99
C GLU A 490 12.63 10.98 -21.71
N ILE A 491 13.19 9.79 -21.47
CA ILE A 491 14.62 9.62 -21.20
C ILE A 491 15.45 10.03 -22.41
N LEU A 492 15.07 9.59 -23.62
CA LEU A 492 15.78 9.97 -24.85
C LEU A 492 15.73 11.48 -25.10
N LEU A 493 14.60 12.12 -24.82
CA LEU A 493 14.46 13.57 -24.91
C LEU A 493 15.35 14.32 -23.91
N ASP A 494 15.42 13.84 -22.68
CA ASP A 494 16.29 14.43 -21.65
C ASP A 494 17.78 14.32 -22.01
N GLU A 495 18.15 13.29 -22.77
CA GLU A 495 19.51 13.08 -23.27
C GLU A 495 19.78 13.72 -24.64
N GLY A 496 18.79 14.38 -25.24
CA GLY A 496 18.92 15.04 -26.54
C GLY A 496 18.98 14.07 -27.74
N MET A 497 18.59 12.81 -27.54
CA MET A 497 18.59 11.75 -28.55
C MET A 497 17.29 11.79 -29.38
N ILE A 498 17.14 12.86 -30.16
CA ILE A 498 15.91 13.17 -30.91
C ILE A 498 15.66 12.14 -32.02
N ASP A 499 16.71 11.71 -32.73
CA ASP A 499 16.59 10.77 -33.85
C ASP A 499 16.06 9.41 -33.36
N GLU A 500 16.56 8.93 -32.22
CA GLU A 500 16.12 7.69 -31.56
C GLU A 500 14.73 7.81 -30.96
N ALA A 501 14.38 8.96 -30.36
CA ALA A 501 13.04 9.22 -29.85
C ALA A 501 11.98 9.24 -30.97
N VAL A 502 12.32 9.82 -32.13
CA VAL A 502 11.48 9.81 -33.33
C VAL A 502 11.26 8.38 -33.85
N ALA A 503 12.32 7.56 -33.88
CA ALA A 503 12.25 6.17 -34.31
C ALA A 503 11.40 5.30 -33.36
N ALA A 504 11.47 5.57 -32.05
CA ALA A 504 10.74 4.82 -31.05
C ALA A 504 9.21 5.07 -31.05
N ILE A 505 8.73 6.16 -31.67
CA ILE A 505 7.28 6.38 -31.82
C ILE A 505 6.70 5.43 -32.86
N GLY A 506 5.73 4.61 -32.46
CA GLY A 506 4.97 3.75 -33.37
C GLY A 506 5.46 2.30 -33.48
N GLU A 507 6.53 1.92 -32.79
CA GLU A 507 7.03 0.52 -32.80
C GLU A 507 6.58 -0.31 -31.57
N ALA A 508 6.06 0.30 -30.50
CA ALA A 508 5.66 -0.45 -29.31
C ALA A 508 4.20 -0.95 -29.38
N THR A 509 4.04 -2.26 -29.53
CA THR A 509 2.79 -3.00 -29.40
C THR A 509 2.21 -2.86 -27.99
N GLY A 510 1.27 -1.92 -27.80
CA GLY A 510 0.31 -1.94 -26.68
C GLY A 510 0.22 -0.71 -25.78
N TYR A 511 1.15 0.26 -25.87
CA TYR A 511 1.12 1.48 -25.05
C TYR A 511 1.23 2.73 -25.93
N ASP A 512 0.21 3.61 -25.88
CA ASP A 512 0.29 4.92 -26.55
C ASP A 512 1.14 5.86 -25.69
N THR A 513 2.13 6.52 -26.30
CA THR A 513 2.95 7.51 -25.62
C THR A 513 2.05 8.64 -25.10
N PRO A 514 2.17 9.05 -23.82
CA PRO A 514 1.34 10.13 -23.29
C PRO A 514 1.39 11.40 -24.16
N GLU A 515 0.25 12.07 -24.29
CA GLU A 515 0.11 13.24 -25.17
C GLU A 515 1.10 14.38 -24.85
N PRO A 516 1.36 14.72 -23.56
CA PRO A 516 2.34 15.75 -23.22
C PRO A 516 3.75 15.42 -23.71
N VAL A 517 4.14 14.15 -23.61
CA VAL A 517 5.45 13.66 -24.05
C VAL A 517 5.55 13.70 -25.57
N THR A 518 4.48 13.31 -26.26
CA THR A 518 4.39 13.40 -27.72
C THR A 518 4.53 14.86 -28.18
N LEU A 519 3.82 15.80 -27.56
CA LEU A 519 3.89 17.22 -27.91
C LEU A 519 5.29 17.79 -27.69
N ARG A 520 5.98 17.41 -26.61
CA ARG A 520 7.37 17.79 -26.34
C ARG A 520 8.32 17.23 -27.42
N LEU A 521 8.14 15.99 -27.85
CA LEU A 521 8.94 15.39 -28.94
C LEU A 521 8.74 16.14 -30.26
N LEU A 522 7.49 16.42 -30.63
CA LEU A 522 7.17 17.18 -31.84
C LEU A 522 7.80 18.59 -31.81
N GLU A 523 7.77 19.23 -30.65
CA GLU A 523 8.41 20.53 -30.42
C GLU A 523 9.92 20.49 -30.62
N VAL A 524 10.64 19.48 -30.14
CA VAL A 524 12.10 19.45 -30.35
C VAL A 524 12.49 18.95 -31.74
N ALA A 525 11.63 18.13 -32.36
CA ALA A 525 11.90 17.49 -33.64
C ALA A 525 11.54 18.36 -34.87
N HIS A 526 10.75 19.44 -34.72
CA HIS A 526 10.21 20.21 -35.85
C HIS A 526 11.24 20.75 -36.84
N GLY A 527 12.47 21.08 -36.38
CA GLY A 527 13.53 21.61 -37.24
C GLY A 527 14.31 20.54 -38.02
N ARG A 528 14.44 19.32 -37.48
CA ARG A 528 15.27 18.25 -38.08
C ARG A 528 14.44 17.13 -38.73
N HIS A 529 13.20 16.96 -38.28
CA HIS A 529 12.24 15.93 -38.71
C HIS A 529 10.89 16.53 -39.12
N SER A 530 10.90 17.67 -39.80
CA SER A 530 9.69 18.48 -40.10
C SER A 530 8.57 17.67 -40.75
N ASP A 531 8.87 16.85 -41.76
CA ASP A 531 7.87 16.03 -42.45
C ASP A 531 7.25 14.95 -41.53
N TRP A 532 8.03 14.37 -40.63
CA TRP A 532 7.51 13.39 -39.65
C TRP A 532 6.64 14.09 -38.60
N VAL A 533 7.04 15.27 -38.14
CA VAL A 533 6.27 16.08 -37.18
C VAL A 533 4.92 16.45 -37.79
N ILE A 534 4.89 16.97 -39.02
CA ILE A 534 3.67 17.30 -39.76
C ILE A 534 2.73 16.10 -39.80
N ARG A 535 3.19 14.95 -40.33
CA ARG A 535 2.33 13.75 -40.44
C ARG A 535 1.81 13.26 -39.09
N THR A 536 2.65 13.28 -38.06
CA THR A 536 2.30 12.73 -36.74
C THR A 536 1.31 13.63 -36.00
N ALA A 537 1.58 14.94 -35.96
CA ALA A 537 0.69 15.93 -35.36
C ALA A 537 -0.67 15.97 -36.07
N GLU A 538 -0.70 16.02 -37.40
CA GLU A 538 -1.95 16.03 -38.15
C GLU A 538 -2.79 14.78 -37.88
N ARG A 539 -2.16 13.59 -37.91
CA ARG A 539 -2.86 12.33 -37.62
C ARG A 539 -3.49 12.31 -36.23
N LYS A 540 -2.75 12.73 -35.19
CA LYS A 540 -3.29 12.77 -33.81
C LYS A 540 -4.38 13.83 -33.67
N ALA A 541 -4.22 15.01 -34.26
CA ALA A 541 -5.24 16.06 -34.24
C ALA A 541 -6.54 15.63 -34.94
N VAL A 542 -6.44 15.09 -36.16
CA VAL A 542 -7.59 14.62 -36.94
C VAL A 542 -8.33 13.50 -36.20
N ALA A 543 -7.62 12.54 -35.60
CA ALA A 543 -8.24 11.47 -34.82
C ALA A 543 -9.13 12.02 -33.68
N ILE A 544 -8.67 13.03 -32.95
CA ILE A 544 -9.45 13.69 -31.88
C ILE A 544 -10.65 14.45 -32.46
N ILE A 545 -10.44 15.17 -33.57
CA ILE A 545 -11.49 15.97 -34.22
C ILE A 545 -12.61 15.08 -34.76
N ASP A 546 -12.27 13.96 -35.41
CA ASP A 546 -13.22 13.05 -36.05
C ASP A 546 -14.03 12.23 -35.04
N GLN A 547 -13.42 11.85 -33.91
CA GLN A 547 -14.13 11.20 -32.79
C GLN A 547 -15.15 12.11 -32.10
N GLY A 548 -15.15 13.41 -32.40
CA GLY A 548 -16.15 14.35 -31.88
C GLY A 548 -16.02 14.67 -30.39
N GLN A 549 -14.85 14.42 -29.80
CA GLN A 549 -14.56 14.65 -28.38
C GLN A 549 -14.39 16.15 -28.09
N ALA A 550 -15.51 16.87 -27.98
CA ALA A 550 -15.51 18.34 -27.85
C ALA A 550 -14.79 18.89 -26.60
N GLY A 551 -14.53 18.04 -25.60
CA GLY A 551 -13.71 18.37 -24.43
C GLY A 551 -12.20 18.27 -24.66
N ARG A 552 -11.73 17.90 -25.86
CA ARG A 552 -10.32 17.66 -26.18
C ARG A 552 -9.82 18.44 -27.40
N TYR A 553 -10.60 19.41 -27.87
CA TYR A 553 -10.22 20.22 -29.05
C TYR A 553 -9.02 21.13 -28.80
N ASP A 554 -8.76 21.50 -27.55
CA ASP A 554 -7.54 22.15 -27.08
C ASP A 554 -6.29 21.29 -27.34
N VAL A 555 -6.35 19.99 -27.06
CA VAL A 555 -5.27 19.04 -27.35
C VAL A 555 -5.05 18.91 -28.86
N ALA A 556 -6.12 18.80 -29.64
CA ALA A 556 -6.03 18.77 -31.10
C ALA A 556 -5.38 20.04 -31.68
N ALA A 557 -5.76 21.21 -31.15
CA ALA A 557 -5.15 22.48 -31.53
C ALA A 557 -3.67 22.55 -31.14
N ALA A 558 -3.28 22.03 -29.99
CA ALA A 558 -1.88 21.95 -29.59
C ALA A 558 -1.05 21.10 -30.56
N PHE A 559 -1.57 19.95 -31.01
CA PHE A 559 -0.91 19.16 -32.05
C PHE A 559 -0.78 19.93 -33.37
N LEU A 560 -1.85 20.58 -33.82
CA LEU A 560 -1.83 21.40 -35.04
C LEU A 560 -0.85 22.58 -34.95
N ALA A 561 -0.70 23.19 -33.78
CA ALA A 561 0.32 24.22 -33.54
C ALA A 561 1.74 23.67 -33.78
N ARG A 562 2.02 22.42 -33.37
CA ARG A 562 3.31 21.76 -33.66
C ARG A 562 3.49 21.45 -35.14
N ALA A 563 2.42 21.09 -35.85
CA ALA A 563 2.46 20.95 -37.30
C ALA A 563 2.79 22.30 -37.97
N ALA A 564 2.15 23.40 -37.56
CA ALA A 564 2.43 24.74 -38.08
C ALA A 564 3.91 25.14 -37.91
N GLN A 565 4.49 24.90 -36.72
CA GLN A 565 5.91 25.12 -36.46
C GLN A 565 6.82 24.30 -37.39
N ALA A 566 6.45 23.06 -37.68
CA ALA A 566 7.20 22.20 -38.60
C ALA A 566 7.06 22.63 -40.08
N TYR A 567 5.88 23.12 -40.49
CA TYR A 567 5.69 23.72 -41.82
C TYR A 567 6.56 24.96 -42.01
N ASP A 568 6.60 25.85 -41.02
CA ASP A 568 7.43 27.05 -41.03
C ASP A 568 8.93 26.69 -41.11
N ALA A 569 9.40 25.77 -40.26
CA ALA A 569 10.78 25.29 -40.28
C ALA A 569 11.18 24.63 -41.62
N ALA A 570 10.22 24.01 -42.32
CA ALA A 570 10.42 23.46 -43.66
C ALA A 570 10.31 24.49 -44.79
N GLY A 571 10.00 25.76 -44.50
CA GLY A 571 9.77 26.81 -45.49
C GLY A 571 8.48 26.62 -46.31
N ARG A 572 7.48 25.95 -45.74
CA ARG A 572 6.22 25.52 -46.39
C ARG A 572 4.99 26.22 -45.81
N ILE A 573 5.10 27.51 -45.47
CA ILE A 573 4.02 28.22 -44.79
C ILE A 573 2.75 28.37 -45.65
N ASP A 574 2.89 28.42 -46.97
CA ASP A 574 1.76 28.43 -47.91
C ASP A 574 0.95 27.14 -47.81
N ASP A 575 1.62 25.99 -47.66
CA ASP A 575 0.96 24.68 -47.46
C ASP A 575 0.18 24.66 -46.14
N TRP A 576 0.77 25.20 -45.07
CA TRP A 576 0.07 25.34 -43.78
C TRP A 576 -1.17 26.22 -43.91
N THR A 577 -1.04 27.37 -44.59
CA THR A 577 -2.14 28.31 -44.79
C THR A 577 -3.29 27.66 -45.55
N ALA A 578 -3.00 26.92 -46.63
CA ALA A 578 -4.03 26.16 -47.34
C ALA A 578 -4.68 25.08 -46.44
N ARG A 579 -3.87 24.41 -45.62
CA ARG A 579 -4.33 23.32 -44.75
C ARG A 579 -5.22 23.79 -43.61
N ILE A 580 -4.88 24.89 -42.94
CA ILE A 580 -5.68 25.42 -41.83
C ILE A 580 -7.03 25.96 -42.33
N GLU A 581 -7.07 26.59 -43.51
CA GLU A 581 -8.32 27.03 -44.12
C GLU A 581 -9.24 25.85 -44.49
N ASP A 582 -8.68 24.75 -45.01
CA ASP A 582 -9.42 23.52 -45.28
C ASP A 582 -10.03 22.91 -44.01
N LEU A 583 -9.27 22.87 -42.91
CA LEU A 583 -9.76 22.39 -41.61
C LEU A 583 -10.88 23.28 -41.06
N ILE A 584 -10.74 24.61 -41.16
CA ILE A 584 -11.78 25.57 -40.75
C ILE A 584 -13.05 25.38 -41.59
N ALA A 585 -12.92 25.22 -42.90
CA ALA A 585 -14.05 25.02 -43.81
C ALA A 585 -14.78 23.70 -43.53
N THR A 586 -14.03 22.61 -43.35
CA THR A 586 -14.55 21.26 -43.08
C THR A 586 -15.29 21.20 -41.73
N HIS A 587 -14.72 21.81 -40.69
CA HIS A 587 -15.27 21.75 -39.33
C HIS A 587 -16.05 22.99 -38.91
N ARG A 588 -16.57 23.78 -39.85
CA ARG A 588 -17.31 25.04 -39.61
C ARG A 588 -18.46 24.97 -38.59
N ARG A 589 -19.07 23.79 -38.41
CA ARG A 589 -20.18 23.55 -37.47
C ARG A 589 -19.73 23.22 -36.04
N LYS A 590 -18.43 22.98 -35.81
CA LYS A 590 -17.86 22.67 -34.48
C LYS A 590 -17.47 23.97 -33.78
N HIS A 591 -18.46 24.66 -33.19
CA HIS A 591 -18.31 26.01 -32.61
C HIS A 591 -17.22 26.17 -31.54
N LYS A 592 -16.86 25.09 -30.82
CA LYS A 592 -15.74 25.08 -29.85
C LYS A 592 -14.35 24.93 -30.50
N LEU A 593 -14.26 24.24 -31.64
CA LEU A 593 -13.00 23.97 -32.34
C LEU A 593 -12.60 25.14 -33.24
N ARG A 594 -13.57 25.77 -33.92
CA ARG A 594 -13.32 26.81 -34.92
C ARG A 594 -12.45 27.97 -34.40
N PRO A 595 -12.69 28.57 -33.22
CA PRO A 595 -11.83 29.65 -32.71
C PRO A 595 -10.39 29.21 -32.47
N LEU A 596 -10.19 27.95 -32.05
CA LEU A 596 -8.85 27.38 -31.84
C LEU A 596 -8.09 27.20 -33.16
N LEU A 597 -8.77 26.80 -34.23
CA LEU A 597 -8.17 26.70 -35.57
C LEU A 597 -7.86 28.08 -36.16
N GLU A 598 -8.76 29.05 -36.00
CA GLU A 598 -8.56 30.42 -36.47
C GLU A 598 -7.35 31.08 -35.78
N ALA A 599 -7.09 30.74 -34.51
CA ALA A 599 -5.91 31.22 -33.77
C ALA A 599 -4.57 30.65 -34.27
N LEU A 600 -4.59 29.61 -35.11
CA LEU A 600 -3.38 29.01 -35.71
C LEU A 600 -3.08 29.53 -37.13
N ARG A 601 -3.84 30.53 -37.60
CA ARG A 601 -3.51 31.24 -38.83
C ARG A 601 -2.17 31.93 -38.69
N TYR A 602 -1.39 31.91 -39.76
CA TYR A 602 -0.14 32.65 -39.80
C TYR A 602 -0.46 34.12 -40.02
N ASP A 603 -0.15 34.98 -39.03
CA ASP A 603 -0.20 36.42 -39.21
C ASP A 603 1.05 36.84 -40.01
N ALA A 604 0.81 37.45 -41.18
CA ALA A 604 1.83 37.85 -42.14
C ALA A 604 2.78 38.95 -41.62
#